data_AF-A0A7S1ZIS5-F1
#
_entry.id   AF-A0A7S1ZIS5-F1
#
_cell.length_a   1.000
_cell.length_b   1.000
_cell.length_c   1.000
_cell.angle_alpha   90.00
_cell.angle_beta   90.00
_cell.angle_gamma   90.00
#
_symmetry.space_group_name_H-M   'P 1'
#
loop_
_entity.id
_entity.type
_entity.pdbx_description
1 polymer ?
#
loop_
_entity_poly.entity_id
_entity_poly.type
_entity_poly.pdbx_seq_one_letter_code
_entity_poly.pdbx_strand_id
1 'polypeptide(L)'
;MMNSMMLAQLMQDMQDPEMMREAQKMMQSPEFQAYMKQISQSKAFQASIKKTQEVMKDPKKMKDMEAKVNTALTEGTKQLEEAKKAAATAKGKEEEGAKKEAASTEDDVPDLGEKEEGSEEDSKPAAKSEFASGLN
;
A
#
# COMPACT_ATOMS: atom_id res chain seq x y z
N MET A 1 -2.85 -4.23 19.11
CA MET A 1 -4.22 -4.47 18.59
C MET A 1 -4.38 -4.21 17.09
N MET A 2 -3.52 -3.40 16.45
CA MET A 2 -3.68 -3.04 15.03
C MET A 2 -3.58 -4.21 14.02
N ASN A 3 -2.89 -5.29 14.39
CA ASN A 3 -2.65 -6.44 13.50
C ASN A 3 -3.92 -7.23 13.16
N SER A 4 -4.89 -7.29 14.09
CA SER A 4 -6.15 -8.02 13.91
C SER A 4 -7.08 -7.33 12.92
N MET A 5 -7.20 -6.00 13.02
CA MET A 5 -8.00 -5.18 12.11
C MET A 5 -7.42 -5.20 10.68
N MET A 6 -6.10 -5.12 10.53
CA MET A 6 -5.44 -5.24 9.22
C MET A 6 -5.66 -6.62 8.59
N LEU A 7 -5.60 -7.70 9.38
CA LEU A 7 -5.87 -9.05 8.88
C LEU A 7 -7.33 -9.20 8.44
N ALA A 8 -8.28 -8.65 9.21
CA ALA A 8 -9.70 -8.67 8.85
C ALA A 8 -9.98 -7.84 7.59
N GLN A 9 -9.40 -6.65 7.46
CA GLN A 9 -9.48 -5.83 6.25
C GLN A 9 -8.88 -6.58 5.05
N LEU A 10 -7.70 -7.19 5.20
CA LEU A 10 -7.07 -7.98 4.15
C LEU A 10 -7.94 -9.16 3.71
N MET A 11 -8.61 -9.85 4.64
CA MET A 11 -9.54 -10.92 4.29
C MET A 11 -10.80 -10.41 3.59
N GLN A 12 -11.24 -9.20 3.90
CA GLN A 12 -12.34 -8.54 3.20
C GLN A 12 -11.91 -8.12 1.79
N ASP A 13 -10.72 -7.55 1.64
CA ASP A 13 -10.15 -7.14 0.34
C ASP A 13 -9.83 -8.35 -0.55
N MET A 14 -9.44 -9.48 0.05
CA MET A 14 -9.29 -10.75 -0.68
C MET A 14 -10.63 -11.32 -1.15
N GLN A 15 -11.77 -10.97 -0.54
CA GLN A 15 -13.07 -11.39 -1.08
C GLN A 15 -13.46 -10.56 -2.32
N ASP A 16 -12.81 -9.43 -2.56
CA ASP A 16 -12.99 -8.64 -3.76
C ASP A 16 -12.15 -9.22 -4.93
N PRO A 17 -12.79 -9.75 -5.98
CA PRO A 17 -12.08 -10.34 -7.12
C PRO A 17 -11.24 -9.33 -7.91
N GLU A 18 -11.60 -8.05 -7.92
CA GLU A 18 -10.80 -7.01 -8.60
C GLU A 18 -9.51 -6.72 -7.83
N MET A 19 -9.59 -6.61 -6.50
CA MET A 19 -8.42 -6.44 -5.63
C MET A 19 -7.50 -7.66 -5.67
N MET A 20 -8.06 -8.88 -5.70
CA MET A 20 -7.26 -10.09 -5.91
C MET A 20 -6.50 -10.06 -7.23
N ARG A 21 -7.16 -9.63 -8.32
CA ARG A 21 -6.54 -9.55 -9.64
C ARG A 21 -5.41 -8.52 -9.69
N GLU A 22 -5.61 -7.37 -9.06
CA GLU A 22 -4.57 -6.34 -8.94
C GLU A 22 -3.40 -6.80 -8.06
N ALA A 23 -3.68 -7.38 -6.90
CA ALA A 23 -2.66 -7.97 -6.03
C ALA A 23 -1.89 -9.08 -6.76
N GLN A 24 -2.58 -9.91 -7.54
CA GLN A 24 -1.94 -10.96 -8.35
C GLN A 24 -1.06 -10.36 -9.46
N LYS A 25 -1.48 -9.26 -10.08
CA LYS A 25 -0.67 -8.52 -11.06
C LYS A 25 0.59 -7.93 -10.40
N MET A 26 0.47 -7.36 -9.19
CA MET A 26 1.63 -6.89 -8.43
C MET A 26 2.56 -8.05 -8.03
N MET A 27 2.02 -9.20 -7.60
CA MET A 27 2.83 -10.39 -7.27
C MET A 27 3.54 -10.98 -8.49
N GLN A 28 2.92 -10.88 -9.67
CA GLN A 28 3.53 -11.31 -10.93
C GLN A 28 4.53 -10.31 -11.48
N SER A 29 4.59 -9.08 -10.93
CA SER A 29 5.52 -8.06 -11.40
C SER A 29 6.98 -8.52 -11.25
N PRO A 30 7.87 -8.19 -12.20
CA PRO A 30 9.28 -8.58 -12.14
C PRO A 30 10.02 -7.96 -10.95
N GLU A 31 9.61 -6.76 -10.52
CA GLU A 31 10.17 -6.10 -9.32
C GLU A 31 9.85 -6.88 -8.05
N PHE A 32 8.59 -7.30 -7.90
CA PHE A 32 8.19 -8.13 -6.76
C PHE A 32 8.90 -9.48 -6.79
N GLN A 33 9.03 -10.11 -7.96
CA GLN A 33 9.77 -11.37 -8.09
C GLN A 33 11.25 -11.22 -7.74
N ALA A 34 11.89 -10.13 -8.16
CA ALA A 34 13.28 -9.84 -7.84
C ALA A 34 13.46 -9.62 -6.33
N TYR A 35 12.59 -8.82 -5.72
CA TYR A 35 12.57 -8.57 -4.28
C TYR A 35 12.34 -9.86 -3.49
N MET A 36 11.38 -10.69 -3.92
CA MET A 36 11.06 -11.94 -3.27
C MET A 36 12.21 -12.95 -3.40
N LYS A 37 12.90 -12.98 -4.55
CA LYS A 37 14.14 -13.77 -4.72
C LYS A 37 15.22 -13.30 -3.75
N GLN A 38 15.44 -12.00 -3.61
CA GLN A 38 16.42 -11.45 -2.67
C GLN A 38 16.11 -11.82 -1.22
N ILE A 39 14.84 -11.69 -0.80
CA ILE A 39 14.42 -12.11 0.53
C ILE A 39 14.54 -13.62 0.69
N SER A 40 14.18 -14.41 -0.32
CA SER A 40 14.23 -15.88 -0.27
C SER A 40 15.64 -16.43 -0.04
N GLN A 41 16.65 -15.66 -0.45
CA GLN A 41 18.05 -15.98 -0.23
C GLN A 41 18.52 -15.61 1.18
N SER A 42 17.77 -14.80 1.92
CA SER A 42 18.11 -14.45 3.30
C SER A 42 17.97 -15.66 4.23
N LYS A 43 18.94 -15.85 5.13
CA LYS A 43 18.89 -16.92 6.15
C LYS A 43 17.64 -16.83 7.03
N ALA A 44 17.21 -15.61 7.36
CA ALA A 44 16.03 -15.37 8.17
C ALA A 44 14.76 -15.89 7.50
N PHE A 45 14.62 -15.66 6.19
CA PHE A 45 13.48 -16.17 5.43
C PHE A 45 13.54 -17.70 5.31
N GLN A 46 14.71 -18.27 5.00
CA GLN A 46 14.85 -19.73 4.91
C GLN A 46 14.54 -20.43 6.23
N ALA A 47 14.99 -19.88 7.36
CA ALA A 47 14.66 -20.38 8.69
C ALA A 47 13.15 -20.27 8.97
N SER A 48 12.54 -19.15 8.57
CA SER A 48 11.09 -18.95 8.74
C SER A 48 10.28 -19.92 7.88
N ILE A 49 10.65 -20.13 6.61
CA ILE A 49 9.99 -21.10 5.73
C ILE A 49 10.10 -22.52 6.30
N LYS A 50 11.27 -22.93 6.80
CA LYS A 50 11.43 -24.24 7.45
C LYS A 50 10.50 -24.38 8.66
N LYS A 51 10.45 -23.37 9.53
CA LYS A 51 9.56 -23.35 10.69
C LYS A 51 8.08 -23.40 10.29
N THR A 52 7.70 -22.65 9.27
CA THR A 52 6.33 -22.67 8.72
C THR A 52 6.01 -24.04 8.14
N GLN A 53 6.93 -24.68 7.42
CA GLN A 53 6.74 -26.04 6.90
C GLN A 53 6.58 -27.06 8.02
N GLU A 54 7.32 -26.95 9.12
CA GLU A 54 7.13 -27.82 10.29
C GLU A 54 5.75 -27.61 10.93
N VAL A 55 5.34 -26.35 11.11
CA VAL A 55 4.00 -26.02 11.62
C VAL A 55 2.89 -26.54 10.71
N MET A 56 3.06 -26.46 9.38
CA MET A 56 2.09 -26.98 8.41
C MET A 56 2.00 -28.51 8.39
N LYS A 57 3.11 -29.19 8.68
CA LYS A 57 3.14 -30.66 8.77
C LYS A 57 2.49 -31.18 10.05
N ASP A 58 2.43 -30.35 11.10
CA ASP A 58 1.80 -30.70 12.36
C ASP A 58 0.32 -30.24 12.40
N PRO A 59 -0.66 -31.15 12.23
CA PRO A 59 -2.09 -30.77 12.22
C PRO A 59 -2.55 -30.15 13.54
N LYS A 60 -1.90 -30.49 14.67
CA LYS A 60 -2.18 -29.89 15.97
C LYS A 60 -1.73 -28.42 16.04
N LYS A 61 -0.57 -28.10 15.45
CA LYS A 61 -0.04 -26.72 15.40
C LYS A 61 -0.80 -25.87 14.40
N MET A 62 -1.20 -26.46 13.26
CA MET A 62 -2.14 -25.84 12.32
C MET A 62 -3.44 -25.43 13.01
N LYS A 63 -4.11 -26.35 13.72
CA LYS A 63 -5.37 -26.02 14.44
C LYS A 63 -5.21 -24.90 15.47
N ASP A 64 -4.09 -24.91 16.20
CA ASP A 64 -3.78 -23.86 17.18
C ASP A 64 -3.58 -22.49 16.50
N MET A 65 -2.96 -22.50 15.32
CA MET A 65 -2.78 -21.30 14.49
C MET A 65 -4.10 -20.84 13.89
N GLU A 66 -4.91 -21.74 13.33
CA GLU A 66 -6.25 -21.44 12.81
C GLU A 66 -7.14 -20.85 13.90
N ALA A 67 -7.11 -21.39 15.12
CA ALA A 67 -7.87 -20.84 16.23
C ALA A 67 -7.42 -19.41 16.56
N LYS A 68 -6.10 -19.16 16.63
CA LYS A 68 -5.57 -17.81 16.86
C LYS A 68 -5.95 -16.84 15.74
N VAL A 69 -5.89 -17.30 14.49
CA VAL A 69 -6.30 -16.51 13.32
C VAL A 69 -7.78 -16.20 13.38
N ASN A 70 -8.64 -17.19 13.66
CA ASN A 70 -10.09 -16.99 13.80
C ASN A 70 -10.45 -16.01 14.91
N THR A 71 -9.78 -16.10 16.07
CA THR A 71 -9.96 -15.12 17.15
C THR A 71 -9.54 -13.73 16.71
N ALA A 72 -8.34 -13.60 16.13
CA ALA A 72 -7.84 -12.31 15.64
C ALA A 72 -8.73 -11.72 14.54
N LEU A 73 -9.27 -12.55 13.65
CA LEU A 73 -10.22 -12.14 12.63
C LEU A 73 -11.53 -11.66 13.24
N THR A 74 -12.10 -12.41 14.17
CA THR A 74 -13.37 -12.04 14.81
C THR A 74 -13.24 -10.71 15.56
N GLU A 75 -12.15 -10.55 16.33
CA GLU A 75 -11.86 -9.29 17.01
C GLU A 75 -11.58 -8.15 16.02
N GLY A 76 -10.81 -8.44 14.96
CA GLY A 76 -10.48 -7.49 13.92
C GLY A 76 -11.71 -6.98 13.18
N THR A 77 -12.60 -7.87 12.76
CA THR A 77 -13.86 -7.53 12.09
C THR A 77 -14.75 -6.70 13.01
N LYS A 78 -14.87 -7.07 14.29
CA LYS A 78 -15.64 -6.27 15.26
C LYS A 78 -15.10 -4.83 15.37
N GLN A 79 -13.78 -4.68 15.53
CA GLN A 79 -13.13 -3.37 15.60
C GLN A 79 -13.30 -2.59 14.30
N LEU A 80 -13.26 -3.27 13.16
CA LEU A 80 -13.41 -2.67 11.85
C LEU A 80 -14.83 -2.14 11.61
N GLU A 81 -15.85 -2.88 12.03
CA GLU A 81 -17.24 -2.44 12.01
C GLU A 81 -17.49 -1.26 12.97
N GLU A 82 -16.91 -1.31 14.18
CA GLU A 82 -16.98 -0.19 15.13
C GLU A 82 -16.30 1.06 14.58
N ALA A 83 -15.14 0.92 13.93
CA ALA A 83 -14.42 2.00 13.28
C ALA A 83 -15.21 2.57 12.07
N LYS A 84 -15.79 1.70 11.22
CA LYS A 84 -16.65 2.12 10.10
C LYS A 84 -17.88 2.88 10.60
N LYS A 85 -18.52 2.41 11.67
CA LYS A 85 -19.68 3.07 12.26
C LYS A 85 -19.31 4.43 12.85
N ALA A 86 -18.17 4.51 13.56
CA ALA A 86 -17.65 5.78 14.08
C ALA A 86 -17.32 6.76 12.94
N ALA A 87 -16.68 6.29 11.87
CA ALA A 87 -16.37 7.08 10.68
C ALA A 87 -17.63 7.55 9.93
N ALA A 88 -18.67 6.71 9.84
CA ALA A 88 -19.95 7.08 9.26
C ALA A 88 -20.69 8.15 10.08
N THR A 89 -20.66 8.05 11.42
CA THR A 89 -21.21 9.09 12.30
C THR A 89 -20.42 10.39 12.28
N ALA A 90 -19.11 10.35 11.99
CA ALA A 90 -18.29 11.54 11.80
C ALA A 90 -18.56 12.19 10.44
N LYS A 91 -18.66 11.40 9.35
CA LYS A 91 -19.00 11.90 8.00
C LYS A 91 -20.43 12.46 7.92
N GLY A 92 -21.38 11.89 8.65
CA GLY A 92 -22.75 12.43 8.73
C GLY A 92 -22.85 13.80 9.41
N LYS A 93 -21.80 14.27 10.10
CA LYS A 93 -21.74 15.62 10.69
C LYS A 93 -21.07 16.67 9.79
N GLU A 94 -20.41 16.27 8.71
CA GLU A 94 -19.83 17.23 7.74
C GLU A 94 -20.83 17.64 6.64
N GLU A 95 -21.84 16.81 6.31
CA GLU A 95 -22.85 17.18 5.30
C GLU A 95 -23.95 18.15 5.79
N GLU A 96 -24.08 18.42 7.09
CA GLU A 96 -25.01 19.45 7.61
C GLU A 96 -24.33 20.82 7.89
N GLY A 97 -23.01 20.93 7.65
CA GLY A 97 -22.25 22.17 7.81
C GLY A 97 -21.92 22.90 6.51
N ALA A 98 -21.89 22.21 5.36
CA ALA A 98 -21.40 22.77 4.10
C ALA A 98 -22.48 23.51 3.26
N LYS A 99 -23.72 23.65 3.75
CA LYS A 99 -24.83 24.26 2.99
C LYS A 99 -25.14 25.73 3.35
N LYS A 100 -24.29 26.41 4.11
CA LYS A 100 -24.55 27.80 4.57
C LYS A 100 -23.45 28.85 4.34
N GLU A 101 -22.42 28.55 3.57
CA GLU A 101 -21.37 29.53 3.17
C GLU A 101 -21.15 29.63 1.65
N ALA A 102 -22.15 29.26 0.84
CA ALA A 102 -22.14 29.48 -0.61
C ALA A 102 -23.10 30.61 -1.04
N ALA A 103 -23.26 31.65 -0.20
CA ALA A 103 -24.00 32.85 -0.55
C ALA A 103 -23.22 34.09 -0.05
N SER A 104 -22.79 34.92 -1.00
CA SER A 104 -21.84 36.05 -0.88
C SER A 104 -20.38 35.57 -1.03
N THR A 105 -19.76 35.69 -2.20
CA THR A 105 -19.44 36.97 -2.84
C THR A 105 -19.22 36.72 -4.34
N GLU A 106 -20.12 37.23 -5.18
CA GLU A 106 -19.82 37.58 -6.56
C GLU A 106 -18.88 38.80 -6.56
N ASP A 107 -18.14 39.00 -7.66
CA ASP A 107 -17.12 40.04 -7.91
C ASP A 107 -15.69 39.75 -7.41
N ASP A 108 -14.90 39.07 -8.23
CA ASP A 108 -13.78 39.70 -8.96
C ASP A 108 -13.12 38.65 -9.89
N VAL A 109 -13.30 38.81 -11.20
CA VAL A 109 -12.63 38.02 -12.24
C VAL A 109 -11.52 38.88 -12.83
N PRO A 110 -10.25 38.44 -12.75
CA PRO A 110 -9.30 38.59 -13.84
C PRO A 110 -9.06 37.17 -14.39
N ASP A 111 -9.60 36.78 -15.56
CA ASP A 111 -9.23 37.21 -16.91
C ASP A 111 -7.72 37.42 -17.13
N LEU A 112 -7.27 37.02 -18.33
CA LEU A 112 -5.90 36.82 -18.83
C LEU A 112 -5.38 35.40 -18.55
N GLY A 113 -5.29 34.49 -19.53
CA GLY A 113 -5.04 34.69 -20.96
C GLY A 113 -3.78 33.92 -21.33
N GLU A 114 -3.98 32.89 -22.15
CA GLU A 114 -3.07 32.24 -23.12
C GLU A 114 -1.55 32.44 -23.03
N LYS A 115 -0.83 31.30 -23.01
CA LYS A 115 0.24 30.92 -23.97
C LYS A 115 0.76 29.53 -23.58
N GLU A 116 0.38 28.47 -24.29
CA GLU A 116 0.99 27.93 -25.52
C GLU A 116 2.51 27.69 -25.48
N GLU A 117 2.80 26.43 -25.80
CA GLU A 117 3.94 25.88 -26.54
C GLU A 117 5.37 25.90 -25.97
N GLY A 118 6.05 24.76 -26.16
CA GLY A 118 7.48 24.62 -25.98
C GLY A 118 7.93 23.18 -25.87
N SER A 119 7.88 22.45 -26.99
CA SER A 119 8.54 21.17 -27.19
C SER A 119 10.07 21.29 -27.21
N GLU A 120 10.70 20.12 -27.09
CA GLU A 120 11.98 19.73 -27.70
C GLU A 120 13.34 20.08 -27.05
N GLU A 121 14.04 18.98 -26.80
CA GLU A 121 15.43 18.68 -27.18
C GLU A 121 16.63 19.22 -26.39
N ASP A 122 17.53 18.25 -26.19
CA ASP A 122 18.98 18.34 -26.12
C ASP A 122 19.67 19.14 -25.00
N SER A 123 20.38 18.40 -24.13
CA SER A 123 21.84 18.57 -24.02
C SER A 123 22.50 17.55 -23.08
N LYS A 124 23.08 16.51 -23.68
CA LYS A 124 24.40 15.95 -23.31
C LYS A 124 25.12 15.86 -24.66
N PRO A 125 26.36 16.33 -24.89
CA PRO A 125 27.55 16.06 -24.06
C PRO A 125 28.67 17.14 -24.05
N ALA A 126 29.58 17.10 -23.07
CA ALA A 126 30.97 17.56 -23.20
C ALA A 126 31.81 16.87 -22.11
N ALA A 127 32.70 15.91 -22.41
CA ALA A 127 34.06 16.04 -22.96
C ALA A 127 34.98 16.83 -21.99
N LYS A 128 35.84 16.16 -21.21
CA LYS A 128 37.19 15.60 -21.52
C LYS A 128 38.31 16.52 -21.01
N SER A 129 39.44 15.90 -20.69
CA SER A 129 40.76 16.45 -20.28
C SER A 129 40.84 16.95 -18.83
N GLU A 130 41.93 16.82 -18.08
CA GLU A 130 43.20 16.09 -18.14
C GLU A 130 43.86 16.38 -16.77
N PHE A 131 44.26 15.35 -16.02
CA PHE A 131 45.45 15.41 -15.15
C PHE A 131 45.75 13.97 -14.68
N ALA A 132 46.50 13.19 -15.46
CA ALA A 132 47.95 13.17 -15.47
C ALA A 132 48.57 12.74 -14.13
N SER A 133 49.32 11.63 -14.24
CA SER A 133 50.58 11.35 -13.54
C SER A 133 50.56 11.12 -12.03
N GLY A 134 50.69 9.85 -11.67
CA GLY A 134 52.02 9.39 -11.23
C GLY A 134 52.20 9.05 -9.76
N LEU A 135 53.15 8.13 -9.57
CA LEU A 135 53.78 7.62 -8.35
C LEU A 135 53.00 6.46 -7.69
N ASN A 136 53.31 5.22 -8.07
CA ASN A 136 54.48 4.40 -7.71
C ASN A 136 54.32 3.77 -6.32
#